data_AF-A0A7V6PXY3-F1
#
_entry.id   AF-A0A7V6PXY3-F1
#
_cell.length_a   1.000
_cell.length_b   1.000
_cell.length_c   1.000
_cell.angle_alpha   90.00
_cell.angle_beta   90.00
_cell.angle_gamma   90.00
#
_symmetry.space_group_name_H-M   'P 1'
#
loop_
_entity.id
_entity.type
_entity.pdbx_description
1 polymer ?
#
loop_
_entity_poly.entity_id
_entity_poly.type
_entity_poly.pdbx_seq_one_letter_code
_entity_poly.pdbx_strand_id
1 'polypeptide(L)'
;NCYLDCHSSSFSEILDTNIILDLFSENRYVAIERFKIFMHEECEDTFIDLEEMEEVMDEAEAKKLFQKMIIDHGLKNMVYGFKRKNNPKVQIPDGLIREFREKTNLPIRRIAAITGLNKDKVNRILKSKI
;
A
#
# COMPACT_ATOMS: atom_id res chain seq x y z
N ASN A 1 -4.59 18.97 20.11
CA ASN A 1 -3.71 19.00 21.28
C ASN A 1 -2.28 19.04 20.80
N CYS A 2 -1.72 20.25 20.74
CA CYS A 2 -0.35 20.51 20.32
C CYS A 2 0.62 20.05 21.42
N TYR A 3 1.57 19.19 21.05
CA TYR A 3 2.63 18.66 21.91
C TYR A 3 3.83 19.61 22.02
N LEU A 4 3.60 20.92 22.10
CA LEU A 4 4.68 21.89 22.29
C LEU A 4 4.27 22.82 23.42
N ASP A 5 4.16 22.25 24.61
CA ASP A 5 4.12 23.05 25.82
C ASP A 5 5.55 23.56 26.07
N CYS A 6 5.66 24.86 25.89
CA CYS A 6 6.87 25.64 25.94
C CYS A 6 7.31 25.80 27.41
N HIS A 7 8.03 24.82 27.98
CA HIS A 7 8.82 24.98 29.22
C HIS A 7 9.67 23.75 29.54
N SER A 8 10.66 23.44 28.70
CA SER A 8 11.73 22.53 29.11
C SER A 8 13.06 23.01 28.53
N SER A 9 13.83 23.71 29.36
CA SER A 9 15.25 24.02 29.12
C SER A 9 16.10 22.78 28.85
N SER A 10 15.56 21.58 29.13
CA SER A 10 16.16 20.29 28.89
C SER A 10 16.40 19.95 27.41
N PHE A 11 15.61 20.45 26.46
CA PHE A 11 15.88 20.16 25.03
C PHE A 11 17.11 20.90 24.48
N SER A 12 17.40 22.09 25.03
CA SER A 12 18.59 22.87 24.68
C SER A 12 19.89 22.18 25.12
N GLU A 13 19.85 21.38 26.18
CA GLU A 13 20.99 20.61 26.66
C GLU A 13 21.13 19.26 25.93
N ILE A 14 20.03 18.72 25.40
CA ILE A 14 20.03 17.43 24.67
C ILE A 14 20.60 17.56 23.26
N LEU A 15 20.57 18.76 22.66
CA LEU A 15 21.01 19.01 21.28
C LEU A 15 22.22 19.95 21.26
N ASP A 16 23.39 19.49 21.73
CA ASP A 16 24.64 20.22 21.54
C ASP A 16 25.01 20.23 20.05
N THR A 17 25.03 21.44 19.48
CA THR A 17 25.38 21.65 18.06
C THR A 17 26.77 21.15 17.73
N ASN A 18 27.71 21.19 18.69
CA ASN A 18 29.06 20.69 18.46
C ASN A 18 29.06 19.17 18.35
N ILE A 19 28.34 18.47 19.23
CA ILE A 19 28.20 17.00 19.16
C ILE A 19 27.62 16.58 17.81
N ILE A 20 26.60 17.29 17.31
CA ILE A 20 26.00 16.97 16.01
C ILE A 20 27.00 17.21 14.87
N LEU A 21 27.71 18.35 14.87
CA LEU A 21 28.68 18.66 13.81
C LEU A 21 29.88 17.70 13.83
N ASP A 22 30.31 17.25 15.00
CA ASP A 22 31.41 16.30 15.16
C ASP A 22 31.10 14.93 14.52
N LEU A 23 29.82 14.55 14.35
CA LEU A 23 29.42 13.36 13.60
C LEU A 23 29.81 13.44 12.11
N PHE A 24 29.95 14.65 11.56
CA PHE A 24 30.23 14.86 10.14
C PHE A 24 31.73 15.09 9.87
N SER A 25 32.44 15.78 10.77
CA SER A 25 33.90 16.00 10.72
C SER A 25 34.42 16.69 11.99
N GLU A 26 35.66 16.40 12.40
CA GLU A 26 36.37 17.18 13.45
C GLU A 26 36.66 18.63 13.03
N ASN A 27 36.75 18.91 11.73
CA ASN A 27 36.91 20.26 11.23
C ASN A 27 35.54 20.93 11.09
N ARG A 28 35.28 21.94 11.93
CA ARG A 28 34.00 22.65 11.99
C ARG A 28 33.51 23.16 10.62
N TYR A 29 34.39 23.69 9.80
CA TYR A 29 34.00 24.22 8.48
C TYR A 29 33.53 23.08 7.55
N VAL A 30 34.27 21.97 7.55
CA VAL A 30 33.93 20.78 6.77
C VAL A 30 32.65 20.13 7.28
N ALA A 31 32.46 20.08 8.61
CA ALA A 31 31.26 19.56 9.23
C ALA A 31 29.99 20.31 8.82
N ILE A 32 30.05 21.65 8.79
CA ILE A 32 28.92 22.50 8.37
C ILE A 32 28.55 22.22 6.91
N GLU A 33 29.52 22.13 6.01
CA GLU A 33 29.25 21.86 4.59
C GLU A 33 28.64 20.46 4.39
N ARG A 34 29.15 19.45 5.09
CA ARG A 34 28.60 18.09 5.05
C ARG A 34 27.20 18.01 5.63
N PHE A 35 26.94 18.69 6.74
CA PHE A 35 25.59 18.78 7.32
C PHE A 35 24.59 19.40 6.34
N LYS A 36 24.97 20.49 5.66
CA LYS A 36 24.11 21.08 4.62
C LYS A 36 23.80 20.11 3.50
N ILE A 37 24.79 19.35 3.02
CA ILE A 37 24.58 18.34 1.98
C ILE A 37 23.58 17.29 2.46
N PHE A 38 23.82 16.72 3.64
CA PHE A 38 22.93 15.74 4.27
C PHE A 38 21.48 16.25 4.39
N MET A 39 21.29 17.51 4.79
CA MET A 39 19.95 18.12 4.90
C MET A 39 19.23 18.32 3.55
N HIS A 40 19.92 18.20 2.42
CA HIS A 40 19.35 18.32 1.07
C HIS A 40 19.28 16.97 0.34
N GLU A 41 19.71 15.87 0.95
CA GLU A 41 19.56 14.54 0.36
C GLU A 41 18.10 14.09 0.43
N GLU A 42 17.64 13.39 -0.60
CA GLU A 42 16.32 12.76 -0.59
C GLU A 42 16.31 11.65 0.47
N CYS A 43 15.33 11.67 1.37
CA CYS A 43 15.23 10.69 2.44
C CYS A 43 14.33 9.53 1.99
N GLU A 44 14.91 8.35 1.83
CA GLU A 44 14.17 7.09 1.68
C GLU A 44 13.93 6.49 3.08
N ASP A 45 12.91 7.00 3.76
CA ASP A 45 12.52 6.53 5.09
C ASP A 45 12.07 5.07 5.00
N THR A 46 12.94 4.16 5.45
CA THR A 46 12.62 2.74 5.64
C THR A 46 12.48 2.44 7.13
N PHE A 47 11.27 2.10 7.54
CA PHE A 47 10.98 1.77 8.93
C PHE A 47 11.16 0.27 9.14
N ILE A 48 12.19 -0.12 9.90
CA ILE A 48 12.53 -1.53 10.14
C ILE A 48 11.37 -2.32 10.78
N ASP A 49 10.50 -1.64 11.54
CA ASP A 49 9.37 -2.24 12.26
C ASP A 49 8.04 -2.18 11.49
N LEU A 50 7.99 -1.50 10.33
CA LEU A 50 6.81 -1.47 9.48
C LEU A 50 7.07 -2.39 8.29
N GLU A 51 6.35 -3.50 8.21
CA GLU A 51 6.26 -4.26 6.97
C GLU A 51 5.81 -3.30 5.86
N GLU A 52 6.60 -3.17 4.80
CA GLU A 52 6.22 -2.43 3.60
C GLU A 52 4.86 -2.96 3.14
N MET A 53 3.83 -2.13 3.31
CA MET A 53 2.50 -2.48 2.83
C MET A 53 2.57 -2.46 1.31
N GLU A 54 2.65 -3.64 0.70
CA GLU A 54 2.48 -3.83 -0.74
C GLU A 54 1.36 -2.90 -1.25
N GLU A 55 1.70 -2.02 -2.18
CA GLU A 55 0.79 -0.99 -2.68
C GLU A 55 -0.55 -1.60 -3.09
N VAL A 56 -1.61 -1.16 -2.41
CA VAL A 56 -2.97 -1.60 -2.73
C VAL A 56 -3.48 -0.72 -3.87
N MET A 57 -3.84 -1.35 -4.99
CA MET A 57 -4.38 -0.67 -6.15
C MET A 57 -5.67 0.08 -5.82
N ASP A 58 -5.85 1.26 -6.41
CA ASP A 58 -7.08 2.05 -6.27
C ASP A 58 -8.32 1.27 -6.75
N GLU A 59 -9.47 1.52 -6.13
CA GLU A 59 -10.71 0.80 -6.43
C GLU A 59 -11.21 1.04 -7.86
N ALA A 60 -11.06 2.26 -8.41
CA ALA A 60 -11.48 2.57 -9.76
C ALA A 60 -10.59 1.86 -10.79
N GLU A 61 -9.28 1.80 -10.53
CA GLU A 61 -8.32 1.07 -11.35
C GLU A 61 -8.56 -0.43 -11.28
N ALA A 62 -8.77 -0.99 -10.09
CA ALA A 62 -9.08 -2.39 -9.89
C ALA A 62 -10.38 -2.81 -10.60
N LYS A 63 -11.41 -1.95 -10.62
CA LYS A 63 -12.64 -2.20 -11.41
C LYS A 63 -12.36 -2.25 -12.90
N LYS A 64 -11.57 -1.31 -13.44
CA LYS A 64 -11.19 -1.30 -14.86
C LYS A 64 -10.36 -2.53 -15.22
N LEU A 65 -9.40 -2.88 -14.37
CA LEU A 65 -8.58 -4.08 -14.53
C LEU A 65 -9.45 -5.33 -14.55
N PHE A 66 -10.37 -5.47 -13.59
CA PHE A 66 -11.25 -6.63 -13.53
C PHE A 66 -12.13 -6.73 -14.78
N GLN A 67 -12.71 -5.61 -15.25
CA GLN A 67 -13.48 -5.58 -16.50
C GLN A 67 -12.64 -6.04 -17.70
N LYS A 68 -11.39 -5.58 -17.78
CA LYS A 68 -10.45 -6.00 -18.82
C LYS A 68 -10.18 -7.50 -18.76
N MET A 69 -9.86 -8.04 -17.58
CA MET A 69 -9.62 -9.48 -17.38
C MET A 69 -10.83 -10.32 -17.80
N ILE A 70 -12.05 -9.90 -17.49
CA ILE A 70 -13.29 -10.58 -17.90
C ILE A 70 -13.44 -10.59 -19.43
N ILE A 71 -13.09 -9.50 -20.11
CA ILE A 71 -13.13 -9.43 -21.59
C ILE A 71 -12.06 -10.33 -22.19
N ASP A 72 -10.83 -10.27 -21.68
CA ASP A 72 -9.67 -11.03 -22.16
C ASP A 72 -9.92 -12.56 -22.03
N HIS A 73 -10.59 -12.98 -20.96
CA HIS A 73 -10.99 -14.39 -20.75
C HIS A 73 -12.26 -14.81 -21.51
N GLY A 74 -12.80 -13.98 -22.40
CA GLY A 74 -14.00 -14.31 -23.19
C GLY A 74 -15.30 -14.35 -22.37
N LEU A 75 -15.29 -13.84 -21.13
CA LEU A 75 -16.44 -13.81 -20.22
C LEU A 75 -17.30 -12.55 -20.41
N LYS A 76 -17.32 -12.00 -21.63
CA LYS A 76 -17.95 -10.72 -21.99
C LYS A 76 -19.43 -10.60 -21.60
N ASN A 77 -20.14 -11.72 -21.53
CA ASN A 77 -21.55 -11.80 -21.12
C ASN A 77 -21.78 -11.66 -19.60
N MET A 78 -20.73 -11.65 -18.77
CA MET A 78 -20.83 -11.45 -17.32
C MET A 78 -20.81 -9.97 -16.89
N VAL A 79 -20.41 -9.06 -17.79
CA VAL A 79 -20.24 -7.63 -17.50
C VAL A 79 -21.61 -6.92 -17.35
N TYR A 80 -22.67 -7.46 -17.97
CA TYR A 80 -24.01 -6.87 -17.97
C TYR A 80 -24.94 -7.58 -16.97
N GLY A 81 -24.85 -7.23 -15.68
CA GLY A 81 -25.91 -7.63 -14.76
C GLY A 81 -25.58 -7.64 -13.27
N PHE A 82 -25.04 -6.55 -12.73
CA PHE A 82 -25.33 -6.25 -11.32
C PHE A 82 -26.84 -6.06 -11.20
N LYS A 83 -27.54 -7.03 -10.61
CA LYS A 83 -29.01 -7.17 -10.49
C LYS A 83 -29.70 -7.87 -11.68
N ARG A 84 -29.55 -9.19 -11.78
CA ARG A 84 -30.68 -10.03 -12.19
C ARG A 84 -30.92 -11.06 -11.09
N LYS A 85 -32.12 -10.99 -10.49
CA LYS A 85 -32.57 -11.87 -9.39
C LYS A 85 -32.55 -13.36 -9.75
N ASN A 86 -32.39 -13.72 -11.03
CA ASN A 86 -32.48 -15.09 -11.54
C ASN A 86 -31.33 -15.46 -12.52
N ASN A 87 -30.08 -15.11 -12.22
CA ASN A 87 -28.96 -15.48 -13.11
C ASN A 87 -28.32 -16.83 -12.73
N PRO A 88 -27.91 -17.66 -13.71
CA PRO A 88 -27.12 -18.86 -13.48
C PRO A 88 -25.84 -18.47 -12.74
N LYS A 89 -25.39 -19.32 -11.79
CA LYS A 89 -24.19 -19.10 -10.97
C LYS A 89 -23.08 -18.49 -11.83
N VAL A 90 -22.74 -17.23 -11.55
CA VAL A 90 -21.58 -16.55 -12.13
C VAL A 90 -20.35 -17.42 -11.83
N GLN A 91 -19.91 -18.16 -12.84
CA GLN A 91 -18.72 -19.01 -12.79
C GLN A 91 -17.54 -18.18 -13.27
N ILE A 92 -17.07 -17.27 -12.41
CA ILE A 92 -15.73 -16.70 -12.59
C ILE A 92 -14.73 -17.81 -12.23
N PRO A 93 -13.77 -18.13 -13.11
CA PRO A 93 -12.74 -19.10 -12.81
C PRO A 93 -11.95 -18.72 -11.56
N ASP A 94 -11.68 -19.71 -10.70
CA ASP A 94 -10.93 -19.50 -9.46
C ASP A 94 -9.54 -18.90 -9.73
N GLY A 95 -8.90 -19.27 -10.85
CA GLY A 95 -7.61 -18.70 -11.28
C GLY A 95 -7.67 -17.20 -11.55
N LEU A 96 -8.78 -16.69 -12.13
CA LEU A 96 -8.94 -15.27 -12.42
C LEU A 96 -9.03 -14.44 -11.13
N ILE A 97 -9.67 -14.99 -10.09
CA ILE A 97 -9.76 -14.34 -8.77
C ILE A 97 -8.38 -14.27 -8.08
N ARG A 98 -7.53 -15.29 -8.27
CA ARG A 98 -6.16 -15.29 -7.73
C ARG A 98 -5.29 -14.28 -8.45
N GLU A 99 -5.29 -14.31 -9.78
CA GLU A 99 -4.56 -13.34 -10.59
C GLU A 99 -5.02 -11.90 -10.27
N PHE A 100 -6.32 -11.70 -10.05
CA PHE A 100 -6.84 -10.40 -9.64
C PHE A 100 -6.37 -9.98 -8.24
N ARG A 101 -6.27 -10.92 -7.29
CA ARG A 101 -5.71 -10.64 -5.95
C ARG A 101 -4.23 -10.27 -6.05
N GLU A 102 -3.45 -11.01 -6.82
CA GLU A 102 -2.01 -10.79 -7.01
C GLU A 102 -1.74 -9.42 -7.66
N LYS A 103 -2.54 -9.04 -8.67
CA LYS A 103 -2.35 -7.77 -9.38
C LYS A 103 -2.79 -6.53 -8.62
N THR A 104 -3.66 -6.66 -7.62
CA THR A 104 -4.29 -5.50 -6.95
C THR A 104 -3.98 -5.38 -5.46
N ASN A 105 -3.49 -6.46 -4.86
CA ASN A 105 -3.39 -6.67 -3.42
C ASN A 105 -4.64 -6.31 -2.60
N LEU A 106 -5.83 -6.30 -3.23
CA LEU A 106 -7.04 -5.84 -2.58
C LEU A 106 -7.51 -6.81 -1.48
N PRO A 107 -8.04 -6.31 -0.34
CA PRO A 107 -8.60 -7.15 0.70
C PRO A 107 -9.81 -7.94 0.19
N ILE A 108 -10.04 -9.13 0.76
CA ILE A 108 -11.11 -10.08 0.35
C ILE A 108 -12.48 -9.40 0.19
N ARG A 109 -12.80 -8.46 1.10
CA ARG A 109 -14.07 -7.70 1.06
C ARG A 109 -14.20 -6.82 -0.19
N ARG A 110 -13.12 -6.17 -0.62
CA ARG A 110 -13.09 -5.34 -1.84
C ARG A 110 -13.16 -6.21 -3.08
N ILE A 111 -12.43 -7.33 -3.10
CA ILE A 111 -12.54 -8.32 -4.19
C ILE A 111 -13.98 -8.82 -4.31
N ALA A 112 -14.63 -9.18 -3.20
CA ALA A 112 -16.04 -9.60 -3.20
C ALA A 112 -16.99 -8.52 -3.78
N ALA A 113 -16.77 -7.25 -3.41
CA ALA A 113 -17.57 -6.14 -3.92
C ALA A 113 -17.39 -5.92 -5.43
N ILE A 114 -16.16 -6.00 -5.94
CA ILE A 114 -15.85 -5.80 -7.37
C ILE A 114 -16.33 -7.00 -8.21
N THR A 115 -16.10 -8.22 -7.73
CA THR A 115 -16.42 -9.46 -8.46
C THR A 115 -17.88 -9.88 -8.35
N GLY A 116 -18.61 -9.35 -7.36
CA GLY A 116 -19.96 -9.80 -7.00
C GLY A 116 -20.03 -11.18 -6.35
N LEU A 117 -18.88 -11.76 -5.97
CA LEU A 117 -18.82 -13.05 -5.27
C LEU A 117 -19.04 -12.86 -3.76
N ASN A 118 -19.59 -13.88 -3.10
CA ASN A 118 -19.62 -13.92 -1.64
C ASN A 118 -18.16 -13.93 -1.09
N LYS A 119 -17.90 -13.10 -0.07
CA LYS A 119 -16.65 -13.08 0.71
C LYS A 119 -16.15 -14.49 1.07
N ASP A 120 -17.02 -15.39 1.50
CA ASP A 120 -16.61 -16.75 1.89
C ASP A 120 -16.16 -17.59 0.69
N LYS A 121 -16.80 -17.38 -0.47
CA LYS A 121 -16.39 -17.99 -1.73
C LYS A 121 -15.02 -17.46 -2.15
N VAL A 122 -14.79 -16.15 -2.10
CA VAL A 122 -13.48 -15.53 -2.40
C VAL A 122 -12.42 -16.08 -1.45
N ASN A 123 -12.70 -16.11 -0.13
CA ASN A 123 -11.77 -16.61 0.87
C ASN A 123 -11.40 -18.09 0.62
N ARG A 124 -12.38 -18.92 0.27
CA ARG A 124 -12.14 -20.34 -0.08
C ARG A 124 -11.26 -20.48 -1.33
N ILE A 125 -11.49 -19.66 -2.36
CA ILE A 125 -10.71 -19.67 -3.61
C ILE A 125 -9.24 -19.29 -3.34
N LEU A 126 -9.01 -18.29 -2.49
CA LEU A 126 -7.67 -17.82 -2.15
C LEU A 126 -6.92 -18.77 -1.20
N LYS A 127 -7.65 -19.58 -0.42
CA LYS A 127 -7.05 -20.55 0.51
C LYS A 127 -6.82 -21.93 -0.08
N SER A 128 -7.50 -22.32 -1.16
CA SER A 128 -7.22 -23.61 -1.80
C SER A 128 -5.82 -23.59 -2.40
N LYS A 129 -4.94 -24.52 -1.99
CA LYS A 129 -3.63 -24.69 -2.65
C LYS A 129 -3.85 -25.17 -4.09
N ILE A 130 -2.94 -24.77 -4.99
CA ILE A 130 -2.80 -25.37 -6.33
C ILE A 130 -2.25 -26.78 -6.14
#